data_AF-A0AB36KHR1-F1
#
_entry.id   AF-A0AB36KHR1-F1
#
_cell.length_a   1.000
_cell.length_b   1.000
_cell.length_c   1.000
_cell.angle_alpha   90.00
_cell.angle_beta   90.00
_cell.angle_gamma   90.00
#
_symmetry.space_group_name_H-M   'P 1'
#
loop_
_entity.id
_entity.type
_entity.pdbx_description
1 polymer ?
#
loop_
_entity_poly.entity_id
_entity_poly.type
_entity_poly.pdbx_seq_one_letter_code
_entity_poly.pdbx_strand_id
1 'polypeptide(L)'
;MFGKSSNDSQENPKDAQKSTNFQEKHTKPTETTELVDKNQKLTAEKDNLNNQLNASQKQVKALQDSQQVLKNEKAELSKDKDNLTKEKTDLTNKNAELQKQVKELEQSQQALKNEKAELSKDKDNLTKANAELKTEKDNLTKDKTELTEKNKALTTEKTELNNKITGLVTEKERLVADKERLTKERDDLTKDKENLTATLSTAKTQAEQTSQKLNELEQRHAPYQKLEKLYEVFLEVKDRLNFNFVATTHSAMDLIASVLSDSKYYLESLYNKARQELSDKRSDKGEKLAELFDLLFEYIKDSKFERLKEPSAYDHTCKTLYPEQNTSQKMQRVVLRGYKHNDKVYHTIVDMGS
;
A
#
# COMPACT_ATOMS: atom_id res chain seq x y z
N MET A 1 36.20 6.07 -170.46
CA MET A 1 37.42 6.90 -170.64
C MET A 1 37.40 7.95 -169.54
N PHE A 2 38.50 8.14 -168.81
CA PHE A 2 39.26 9.39 -168.91
C PHE A 2 38.32 10.60 -168.75
N GLY A 3 38.27 11.28 -167.62
CA GLY A 3 39.44 11.91 -167.01
C GLY A 3 39.61 13.31 -167.58
N LYS A 4 40.39 14.13 -166.87
CA LYS A 4 41.05 15.34 -167.38
C LYS A 4 40.06 16.48 -167.73
N SER A 5 40.39 17.75 -167.67
CA SER A 5 41.61 18.53 -167.40
C SER A 5 41.13 19.99 -167.60
N SER A 6 41.46 20.93 -166.73
CA SER A 6 42.71 21.69 -166.68
C SER A 6 42.68 22.94 -167.56
N ASN A 7 43.27 23.99 -166.97
CA ASN A 7 44.18 24.95 -167.59
C ASN A 7 43.56 26.04 -168.48
N ASP A 8 43.72 27.31 -168.06
CA ASP A 8 44.85 28.22 -168.41
C ASP A 8 44.52 28.91 -169.73
N SER A 9 44.94 30.12 -170.08
CA SER A 9 45.65 31.23 -169.46
C SER A 9 45.61 32.33 -170.54
N GLN A 10 45.81 33.57 -170.09
CA GLN A 10 46.58 34.63 -170.76
C GLN A 10 46.23 35.17 -172.17
N GLU A 11 46.30 36.51 -172.19
CA GLU A 11 46.95 37.40 -173.17
C GLU A 11 46.35 37.65 -174.57
N ASN A 12 45.87 38.89 -174.73
CA ASN A 12 46.18 39.90 -175.77
C ASN A 12 46.89 39.42 -177.05
N PRO A 13 46.51 39.88 -178.27
CA PRO A 13 47.10 41.14 -178.79
C PRO A 13 46.23 41.98 -179.75
N LYS A 14 46.54 43.29 -179.77
CA LYS A 14 46.79 44.22 -180.90
C LYS A 14 45.86 44.31 -182.14
N ASP A 15 45.60 45.58 -182.47
CA ASP A 15 45.63 46.26 -183.79
C ASP A 15 44.70 45.88 -184.96
N ALA A 16 43.93 46.91 -185.33
CA ALA A 16 43.83 47.57 -186.65
C ALA A 16 43.08 46.92 -187.85
N GLN A 17 42.05 47.67 -188.25
CA GLN A 17 41.69 48.11 -189.61
C GLN A 17 41.13 47.13 -190.69
N LYS A 18 39.95 47.58 -191.18
CA LYS A 18 39.48 47.70 -192.58
C LYS A 18 38.82 46.51 -193.30
N SER A 19 37.55 46.81 -193.66
CA SER A 19 36.85 46.53 -194.94
C SER A 19 36.59 45.04 -195.25
N THR A 20 35.50 44.59 -195.85
CA THR A 20 34.58 45.13 -196.86
C THR A 20 33.27 44.32 -196.83
N ASN A 21 32.16 45.02 -197.01
CA ASN A 21 31.05 44.73 -197.93
C ASN A 21 30.89 43.28 -198.47
N PHE A 22 29.73 42.65 -198.27
CA PHE A 22 28.93 42.06 -199.36
C PHE A 22 27.48 41.80 -198.92
N GLN A 23 26.56 42.33 -199.72
CA GLN A 23 25.10 42.21 -199.64
C GLN A 23 24.65 40.80 -200.08
N GLU A 24 23.52 40.30 -199.56
CA GLU A 24 22.25 40.29 -200.31
C GLU A 24 21.11 39.51 -199.60
N LYS A 25 20.00 40.25 -199.42
CA LYS A 25 18.58 39.89 -199.66
C LYS A 25 17.89 38.76 -198.87
N HIS A 26 17.06 39.23 -197.91
CA HIS A 26 15.63 38.94 -197.61
C HIS A 26 15.11 37.48 -197.70
N THR A 27 14.41 36.91 -196.70
CA THR A 27 13.13 37.35 -196.09
C THR A 27 12.79 36.61 -194.77
N LYS A 28 12.36 37.36 -193.73
CA LYS A 28 11.58 36.95 -192.51
C LYS A 28 10.06 36.95 -192.87
N PRO A 29 9.14 36.14 -192.26
CA PRO A 29 8.64 36.43 -190.90
C PRO A 29 7.93 35.31 -190.08
N THR A 30 8.16 34.00 -190.28
CA THR A 30 7.36 32.95 -189.58
C THR A 30 7.99 32.42 -188.28
N GLU A 31 9.30 32.21 -188.24
CA GLU A 31 10.01 31.73 -187.03
C GLU A 31 10.09 32.80 -185.93
N THR A 32 10.04 34.08 -186.29
CA THR A 32 10.09 35.19 -185.32
C THR A 32 8.82 35.33 -184.48
N THR A 33 7.64 34.98 -185.00
CA THR A 33 6.36 35.03 -184.26
C THR A 33 6.20 33.85 -183.31
N GLU A 34 6.59 32.63 -183.73
CA GLU A 34 6.55 31.45 -182.86
C GLU A 34 7.54 31.57 -181.70
N LEU A 35 8.73 32.14 -181.94
CA LEU A 35 9.70 32.43 -180.88
C LEU A 35 9.20 33.51 -179.91
N VAL A 36 8.43 34.50 -180.36
CA VAL A 36 7.85 35.54 -179.51
C VAL A 36 6.72 34.97 -178.63
N ASP A 37 5.82 34.15 -179.19
CA ASP A 37 4.75 33.50 -178.43
C ASP A 37 5.30 32.50 -177.41
N LYS A 38 6.35 31.75 -177.77
CA LYS A 38 7.04 30.84 -176.86
C LYS A 38 7.76 31.62 -175.75
N ASN A 39 8.35 32.77 -176.06
CA ASN A 39 8.94 33.67 -175.07
C ASN A 39 7.89 34.29 -174.12
N GLN A 40 6.71 34.69 -174.62
CA GLN A 40 5.63 35.17 -173.77
C GLN A 40 5.08 34.07 -172.84
N LYS A 41 4.87 32.86 -173.37
CA LYS A 41 4.47 31.69 -172.55
C LYS A 41 5.52 31.34 -171.49
N LEU A 42 6.80 31.31 -171.87
CA LEU A 42 7.91 31.08 -170.94
C LEU A 42 8.01 32.20 -169.89
N THR A 43 7.70 33.45 -170.25
CA THR A 43 7.66 34.58 -169.30
C THR A 43 6.50 34.42 -168.31
N ALA A 44 5.30 34.08 -168.78
CA ALA A 44 4.14 33.83 -167.92
C ALA A 44 4.33 32.61 -167.00
N GLU A 45 4.95 31.55 -167.51
CA GLU A 45 5.29 30.36 -166.73
C GLU A 45 6.38 30.67 -165.68
N LYS A 46 7.39 31.48 -166.05
CA LYS A 46 8.40 31.98 -165.13
C LYS A 46 7.78 32.84 -164.02
N ASP A 47 6.83 33.72 -164.34
CA ASP A 47 6.13 34.54 -163.36
C ASP A 47 5.25 33.69 -162.42
N ASN A 48 4.56 32.67 -162.96
CA ASN A 48 3.79 31.71 -162.17
C ASN A 48 4.69 30.90 -161.22
N LEU A 49 5.81 30.38 -161.71
CA LEU A 49 6.81 29.68 -160.90
C LEU A 49 7.40 30.58 -159.82
N ASN A 50 7.65 31.85 -160.13
CA ASN A 50 8.15 32.83 -159.16
C ASN A 50 7.10 33.12 -158.07
N ASN A 51 5.82 33.22 -158.43
CA ASN A 51 4.73 33.37 -157.48
C ASN A 51 4.55 32.15 -156.57
N GLN A 52 4.64 30.93 -157.13
CA GLN A 52 4.62 29.69 -156.34
C GLN A 52 5.83 29.58 -155.41
N LEU A 53 7.03 29.93 -155.89
CA LEU A 53 8.24 29.95 -155.08
C LEU A 53 8.09 30.92 -153.89
N ASN A 54 7.57 32.12 -154.13
CA ASN A 54 7.29 33.10 -153.07
C ASN A 54 6.24 32.59 -152.07
N ALA A 55 5.20 31.89 -152.52
CA ALA A 55 4.18 31.28 -151.66
C ALA A 55 4.76 30.14 -150.81
N SER A 56 5.53 29.22 -151.41
CA SER A 56 6.22 28.14 -150.69
C SER A 56 7.26 28.68 -149.70
N GLN A 57 8.01 29.73 -150.05
CA GLN A 57 8.95 30.39 -149.13
C GLN A 57 8.23 30.99 -147.91
N LYS A 58 7.07 31.64 -148.11
CA LYS A 58 6.23 32.13 -147.00
C LYS A 58 5.73 30.98 -146.12
N GLN A 59 5.31 29.87 -146.73
CA GLN A 59 4.81 28.70 -146.01
C GLN A 59 5.92 28.00 -145.20
N VAL A 60 7.12 27.86 -145.77
CA VAL A 60 8.31 27.36 -145.07
C VAL A 60 8.66 28.24 -143.87
N LYS A 61 8.60 29.57 -144.04
CA LYS A 61 8.87 30.50 -142.94
C LYS A 61 7.83 30.39 -141.82
N ALA A 62 6.55 30.30 -142.15
CA ALA A 62 5.48 30.09 -141.16
C ALA A 62 5.63 28.75 -140.42
N LEU A 63 6.05 27.67 -141.11
CA LEU A 63 6.32 26.38 -140.50
C LEU A 63 7.57 26.41 -139.60
N GLN A 64 8.62 27.14 -139.99
CA GLN A 64 9.79 27.37 -139.13
C GLN A 64 9.42 28.12 -137.85
N ASP A 65 8.60 29.17 -137.95
CA ASP A 65 8.12 29.94 -136.80
C ASP A 65 7.27 29.05 -135.88
N SER A 66 6.36 28.24 -136.44
CA SER A 66 5.55 27.29 -135.67
C SER A 66 6.39 26.21 -134.99
N GLN A 67 7.39 25.65 -135.68
CA GLN A 67 8.35 24.73 -135.07
C GLN A 67 9.09 25.37 -133.90
N GLN A 68 9.49 26.63 -134.02
CA GLN A 68 10.18 27.34 -132.95
C GLN A 68 9.27 27.56 -131.73
N VAL A 69 7.99 27.92 -131.94
CA VAL A 69 6.98 28.06 -130.87
C VAL A 69 6.79 26.74 -130.13
N LEU A 70 6.56 25.63 -130.85
CA LEU A 70 6.38 24.31 -130.24
C LEU A 70 7.62 23.85 -129.46
N LYS A 71 8.81 24.18 -129.95
CA LYS A 71 10.07 23.89 -129.27
C LYS A 71 10.18 24.64 -127.94
N ASN A 72 9.71 25.88 -127.89
CA ASN A 72 9.66 26.69 -126.68
C ASN A 72 8.61 26.15 -125.68
N GLU A 73 7.37 25.85 -126.13
CA GLU A 73 6.32 25.26 -125.27
C GLU A 73 6.78 23.92 -124.67
N LYS A 74 7.43 23.07 -125.47
CA LYS A 74 7.98 21.80 -124.98
C LYS A 74 9.05 22.02 -123.91
N ALA A 75 9.86 23.07 -124.03
CA ALA A 75 10.87 23.42 -123.03
C ALA A 75 10.23 23.91 -121.73
N GLU A 76 9.19 24.77 -121.79
CA GLU A 76 8.45 25.22 -120.61
C GLU A 76 7.71 24.06 -119.93
N LEU A 77 7.00 23.21 -120.67
CA LEU A 77 6.36 22.01 -120.11
C LEU A 77 7.37 21.06 -119.45
N SER A 78 8.59 20.96 -119.98
CA SER A 78 9.65 20.19 -119.34
C SER A 78 10.05 20.79 -117.99
N LYS A 79 10.18 22.12 -117.89
CA LYS A 79 10.47 22.80 -116.62
C LYS A 79 9.34 22.62 -115.61
N ASP A 80 8.09 22.77 -116.03
CA ASP A 80 6.93 22.59 -115.16
C ASP A 80 6.85 21.17 -114.62
N LYS A 81 7.13 20.17 -115.47
CA LYS A 81 7.21 18.77 -115.05
C LYS A 81 8.29 18.54 -114.00
N ASP A 82 9.47 19.13 -114.18
CA ASP A 82 10.57 19.02 -113.22
C ASP A 82 10.22 19.69 -111.89
N ASN A 83 9.54 20.86 -111.94
CA ASN A 83 9.07 21.58 -110.75
C ASN A 83 8.01 20.78 -109.98
N LEU A 84 7.00 20.25 -110.67
CA LEU A 84 5.97 19.39 -110.07
C LEU A 84 6.57 18.11 -109.46
N THR A 85 7.61 17.55 -110.08
CA THR A 85 8.31 16.37 -109.55
C THR A 85 9.03 16.69 -108.24
N LYS A 86 9.66 17.87 -108.14
CA LYS A 86 10.28 18.35 -106.90
C LYS A 86 9.23 18.58 -105.80
N GLU A 87 8.16 19.29 -106.11
CA GLU A 87 7.07 19.58 -105.15
C GLU A 87 6.41 18.29 -104.64
N LYS A 88 6.19 17.31 -105.52
CA LYS A 88 5.68 15.99 -105.13
C LYS A 88 6.64 15.26 -104.18
N THR A 89 7.94 15.38 -104.39
CA THR A 89 8.96 14.77 -103.52
C THR A 89 8.96 15.44 -102.15
N ASP A 90 8.88 16.77 -102.10
CA ASP A 90 8.83 17.54 -100.85
C ASP A 90 7.58 17.23 -100.04
N LEU A 91 6.41 17.14 -100.69
CA LEU A 91 5.15 16.74 -100.03
C LEU A 91 5.22 15.31 -99.49
N THR A 92 5.85 14.39 -100.22
CA THR A 92 6.05 13.00 -99.77
C THR A 92 6.90 12.95 -98.52
N ASN A 93 8.01 13.71 -98.48
CA ASN A 93 8.89 13.81 -97.33
C ASN A 93 8.16 14.43 -96.12
N LYS A 94 7.39 15.51 -96.35
CA LYS A 94 6.63 16.18 -95.28
C LYS A 94 5.54 15.26 -94.70
N ASN A 95 4.89 14.45 -95.54
CA ASN A 95 3.94 13.44 -95.07
C ASN A 95 4.61 12.35 -94.23
N ALA A 96 5.81 11.87 -94.63
CA ALA A 96 6.54 10.89 -93.85
C ALA A 96 6.93 11.43 -92.46
N GLU A 97 7.37 12.70 -92.40
CA GLU A 97 7.71 13.37 -91.14
C GLU A 97 6.47 13.56 -90.24
N LEU A 98 5.34 13.99 -90.80
CA LEU A 98 4.08 14.09 -90.07
C LEU A 98 3.61 12.73 -89.52
N GLN A 99 3.74 11.65 -90.30
CA GLN A 99 3.41 10.30 -89.82
C GLN A 99 4.31 9.87 -88.66
N LYS A 100 5.58 10.26 -88.66
CA LYS A 100 6.50 10.00 -87.55
C LYS A 100 6.07 10.74 -86.29
N GLN A 101 5.77 12.04 -86.41
CA GLN A 101 5.30 12.87 -85.29
C GLN A 101 3.99 12.36 -84.69
N VAL A 102 3.05 11.88 -85.51
CA VAL A 102 1.80 11.27 -85.04
C VAL A 102 2.09 10.03 -84.17
N LYS A 103 2.98 9.14 -84.61
CA LYS A 103 3.36 7.95 -83.83
C LYS A 103 4.03 8.30 -82.50
N GLU A 104 4.89 9.31 -82.48
CA GLU A 104 5.55 9.79 -81.25
C GLU A 104 4.54 10.41 -80.27
N LEU A 105 3.53 11.13 -80.77
CA LEU A 105 2.45 11.67 -79.96
C LEU A 105 1.54 10.57 -79.39
N GLU A 106 1.20 9.55 -80.19
CA GLU A 106 0.41 8.40 -79.73
C GLU A 106 1.11 7.64 -78.60
N GLN A 107 2.42 7.40 -78.73
CA GLN A 107 3.23 6.78 -77.67
C GLN A 107 3.27 7.65 -76.41
N SER A 108 3.46 8.97 -76.57
CA SER A 108 3.48 9.91 -75.46
C SER A 108 2.13 9.97 -74.72
N GLN A 109 1.01 9.94 -75.45
CA GLN A 109 -0.32 9.87 -74.86
C GLN A 109 -0.55 8.59 -74.07
N GLN A 110 -0.08 7.45 -74.59
CA GLN A 110 -0.20 6.18 -73.88
C GLN A 110 0.64 6.15 -72.60
N ALA A 111 1.85 6.71 -72.63
CA ALA A 111 2.71 6.85 -71.45
C ALA A 111 2.04 7.70 -70.36
N LEU A 112 1.50 8.87 -70.73
CA LEU A 112 0.78 9.75 -69.80
C LEU A 112 -0.47 9.09 -69.20
N LYS A 113 -1.19 8.29 -70.00
CA LYS A 113 -2.35 7.54 -69.52
C LYS A 113 -1.96 6.50 -68.47
N ASN A 114 -0.83 5.82 -68.67
CA ASN A 114 -0.31 4.84 -67.72
C ASN A 114 0.17 5.53 -66.43
N GLU A 115 0.93 6.62 -66.55
CA GLU A 115 1.41 7.40 -65.39
C GLU A 115 0.24 7.93 -64.54
N LYS A 116 -0.80 8.44 -65.19
CA LYS A 116 -2.02 8.87 -64.50
C LYS A 116 -2.71 7.73 -63.73
N ALA A 117 -2.70 6.51 -64.28
CA ALA A 117 -3.29 5.35 -63.60
C ALA A 117 -2.48 4.95 -62.37
N GLU A 118 -1.15 4.94 -62.45
CA GLU A 118 -0.27 4.66 -61.30
C GLU A 118 -0.40 5.73 -60.22
N LEU A 119 -0.38 7.02 -60.59
CA LEU A 119 -0.62 8.11 -59.64
C LEU A 119 -1.97 8.00 -58.93
N SER A 120 -3.01 7.50 -59.62
CA SER A 120 -4.31 7.24 -59.00
C SER A 120 -4.23 6.14 -57.94
N LYS A 121 -3.51 5.04 -58.22
CA LYS A 121 -3.31 3.96 -57.25
C LYS A 121 -2.51 4.43 -56.03
N ASP A 122 -1.45 5.19 -56.24
CA ASP A 122 -0.63 5.75 -55.15
C ASP A 122 -1.45 6.66 -54.25
N LYS A 123 -2.33 7.49 -54.85
CA LYS A 123 -3.25 8.33 -54.10
C LYS A 123 -4.21 7.52 -53.23
N ASP A 124 -4.77 6.44 -53.76
CA ASP A 124 -5.68 5.57 -53.01
C ASP A 124 -4.95 4.86 -51.86
N ASN A 125 -3.73 4.38 -52.11
CA ASN A 125 -2.87 3.76 -51.08
C ASN A 125 -2.50 4.73 -49.97
N LEU A 126 -2.09 5.96 -50.32
CA LEU A 126 -1.81 7.03 -49.35
C LEU A 126 -3.05 7.40 -48.53
N THR A 127 -4.23 7.41 -49.15
CA THR A 127 -5.49 7.69 -48.45
C THR A 127 -5.80 6.60 -47.42
N LYS A 128 -5.60 5.32 -47.76
CA LYS A 128 -5.76 4.19 -46.82
C LYS A 128 -4.76 4.27 -45.68
N ALA A 129 -3.47 4.45 -45.97
CA ALA A 129 -2.43 4.56 -44.96
C ALA A 129 -2.70 5.72 -43.98
N ASN A 130 -3.19 6.87 -44.47
CA ASN A 130 -3.57 7.99 -43.61
C ASN A 130 -4.77 7.67 -42.70
N ALA A 131 -5.75 6.89 -43.18
CA ALA A 131 -6.88 6.46 -42.36
C ALA A 131 -6.46 5.48 -41.25
N GLU A 132 -5.56 4.55 -41.57
CA GLU A 132 -4.97 3.60 -40.61
C GLU A 132 -4.15 4.35 -39.55
N LEU A 133 -3.27 5.27 -39.96
CA LEU A 133 -2.50 6.10 -39.02
C LEU A 133 -3.37 6.95 -38.11
N LYS A 134 -4.50 7.47 -38.62
CA LYS A 134 -5.46 8.22 -37.80
C LYS A 134 -6.11 7.33 -36.74
N THR A 135 -6.49 6.11 -37.11
CA THR A 135 -7.06 5.13 -36.19
C THR A 135 -6.07 4.74 -35.10
N GLU A 136 -4.81 4.47 -35.47
CA GLU A 136 -3.75 4.14 -34.52
C GLU A 136 -3.47 5.29 -33.54
N LYS A 137 -3.46 6.54 -34.04
CA LYS A 137 -3.31 7.73 -33.20
C LYS A 137 -4.44 7.87 -32.18
N ASP A 138 -5.68 7.58 -32.58
CA ASP A 138 -6.84 7.65 -31.67
C ASP A 138 -6.75 6.55 -30.60
N ASN A 139 -6.32 5.33 -30.96
CA ASN A 139 -6.08 4.23 -30.02
C ASN A 139 -4.98 4.58 -29.01
N LEU A 140 -3.82 5.07 -29.48
CA LEU A 140 -2.72 5.49 -28.61
C LEU A 140 -3.12 6.62 -27.66
N THR A 141 -3.99 7.52 -28.11
CA THR A 141 -4.53 8.60 -27.26
C THR A 141 -5.40 8.03 -26.15
N LYS A 142 -6.27 7.05 -26.46
CA LYS A 142 -7.10 6.36 -25.47
C LYS A 142 -6.26 5.60 -24.44
N ASP A 143 -5.28 4.81 -24.90
CA ASP A 143 -4.38 4.05 -24.01
C ASP A 143 -3.60 4.98 -23.07
N LYS A 144 -3.14 6.12 -23.58
CA LYS A 144 -2.47 7.14 -22.76
C LYS A 144 -3.39 7.70 -21.66
N THR A 145 -4.65 7.94 -21.96
CA THR A 145 -5.63 8.40 -20.96
C THR A 145 -5.88 7.31 -19.92
N GLU A 146 -6.08 6.06 -20.31
CA GLU A 146 -6.29 4.94 -19.38
C GLU A 146 -5.09 4.72 -18.45
N LEU A 147 -3.87 4.76 -18.99
CA LEU A 147 -2.64 4.67 -18.19
C LEU A 147 -2.49 5.83 -17.21
N THR A 148 -2.88 7.04 -17.63
CA THR A 148 -2.85 8.22 -16.75
C THR A 148 -3.79 8.05 -15.55
N GLU A 149 -5.01 7.55 -15.78
CA GLU A 149 -5.97 7.30 -14.71
C GLU A 149 -5.53 6.15 -13.78
N LYS A 150 -4.99 5.05 -14.33
CA LYS A 150 -4.40 3.98 -13.52
C LYS A 150 -3.26 4.49 -12.62
N ASN A 151 -2.40 5.36 -13.14
CA ASN A 151 -1.32 5.95 -12.34
C ASN A 151 -1.84 6.85 -11.21
N LYS A 152 -2.91 7.63 -11.44
CA LYS A 152 -3.56 8.41 -10.37
C LYS A 152 -4.15 7.51 -9.28
N ALA A 153 -4.82 6.42 -9.67
CA ALA A 153 -5.38 5.45 -8.73
C ALA A 153 -4.29 4.80 -7.86
N LEU A 154 -3.21 4.33 -8.49
CA LEU A 154 -2.06 3.75 -7.78
C LEU A 154 -1.38 4.76 -6.83
N THR A 155 -1.30 6.03 -7.24
CA THR A 155 -0.74 7.10 -6.38
C THR A 155 -1.62 7.35 -5.15
N THR A 156 -2.94 7.25 -5.32
CA THR A 156 -3.91 7.38 -4.22
C THR A 156 -3.79 6.22 -3.25
N GLU A 157 -3.79 4.98 -3.76
CA GLU A 157 -3.63 3.76 -2.96
C GLU A 157 -2.30 3.76 -2.18
N LYS A 158 -1.20 4.18 -2.83
CA LYS A 158 0.10 4.32 -2.17
C LYS A 158 0.05 5.30 -1.00
N THR A 159 -0.65 6.43 -1.16
CA THR A 159 -0.84 7.42 -0.10
C THR A 159 -1.65 6.83 1.07
N GLU A 160 -2.73 6.11 0.77
CA GLU A 160 -3.56 5.45 1.79
C GLU A 160 -2.78 4.38 2.58
N LEU A 161 -2.02 3.54 1.88
CA LEU A 161 -1.15 2.54 2.50
C LEU A 161 -0.09 3.19 3.39
N ASN A 162 0.54 4.27 2.94
CA ASN A 162 1.49 5.02 3.77
C ASN A 162 0.85 5.55 5.05
N ASN A 163 -0.36 6.13 4.95
CA ASN A 163 -1.09 6.60 6.14
C ASN A 163 -1.40 5.46 7.10
N LYS A 164 -1.79 4.28 6.60
CA LYS A 164 -2.03 3.08 7.41
C LYS A 164 -0.76 2.59 8.09
N ILE A 165 0.38 2.61 7.39
CA ILE A 165 1.69 2.29 7.97
C ILE A 165 2.02 3.25 9.11
N THR A 166 1.87 4.56 8.90
CA THR A 166 2.09 5.56 9.96
C THR A 166 1.21 5.30 11.18
N GLY A 167 -0.09 5.02 10.97
CA GLY A 167 -1.00 4.67 12.07
C GLY A 167 -0.58 3.42 12.85
N LEU A 168 -0.14 2.37 12.15
CA LEU A 168 0.38 1.14 12.78
C LEU A 168 1.68 1.37 13.56
N VAL A 169 2.56 2.26 13.08
CA VAL A 169 3.78 2.64 13.80
C VAL A 169 3.42 3.32 15.11
N THR A 170 2.50 4.30 15.10
CA THR A 170 2.04 4.99 16.31
C THR A 170 1.39 4.03 17.31
N GLU A 171 0.53 3.12 16.84
CA GLU A 171 -0.09 2.13 17.73
C GLU A 171 0.94 1.16 18.33
N LYS A 172 1.95 0.76 17.55
CA LYS A 172 3.06 -0.05 18.06
C LYS A 172 3.83 0.66 19.16
N GLU A 173 4.14 1.94 19.00
CA GLU A 173 4.80 2.76 20.03
C GLU A 173 3.96 2.85 21.31
N ARG A 174 2.64 3.05 21.17
CA ARG A 174 1.69 3.06 22.29
C ARG A 174 1.68 1.73 23.05
N LEU A 175 1.65 0.60 22.34
CA LEU A 175 1.69 -0.73 22.94
C LEU A 175 3.01 -1.02 23.65
N VAL A 176 4.13 -0.53 23.14
CA VAL A 176 5.44 -0.63 23.82
C VAL A 176 5.40 0.13 25.15
N ALA A 177 4.90 1.37 25.15
CA ALA A 177 4.78 2.16 26.37
C ALA A 177 3.81 1.52 27.41
N ASP A 178 2.67 0.99 26.95
CA ASP A 178 1.73 0.26 27.82
C ASP A 178 2.39 -0.98 28.43
N LYS A 179 3.17 -1.73 27.64
CA LYS A 179 3.93 -2.90 28.13
C LYS A 179 4.95 -2.53 29.20
N GLU A 180 5.70 -1.44 29.00
CA GLU A 180 6.65 -0.93 29.98
C GLU A 180 5.95 -0.53 31.29
N ARG A 181 4.82 0.18 31.20
CA ARG A 181 4.01 0.54 32.38
C ARG A 181 3.55 -0.68 33.16
N LEU A 182 2.96 -1.67 32.47
CA LEU A 182 2.48 -2.91 33.10
C LEU A 182 3.63 -3.71 33.73
N THR A 183 4.80 -3.72 33.10
CA THR A 183 6.00 -4.38 33.62
C THR A 183 6.40 -3.78 34.97
N LYS A 184 6.39 -2.45 35.08
CA LYS A 184 6.68 -1.70 36.31
C LYS A 184 5.63 -1.95 37.39
N GLU A 185 4.33 -1.85 37.06
CA GLU A 185 3.24 -2.12 38.00
C GLU A 185 3.32 -3.54 38.59
N ARG A 186 3.66 -4.53 37.76
CA ARG A 186 3.88 -5.91 38.20
C ARG A 186 5.09 -6.04 39.12
N ASP A 187 6.18 -5.30 38.90
CA ASP A 187 7.32 -5.29 39.81
C ASP A 187 6.95 -4.68 41.16
N ASP A 188 6.25 -3.54 41.15
CA ASP A 188 5.77 -2.85 42.35
C ASP A 188 4.83 -3.76 43.17
N LEU A 189 3.86 -4.41 42.53
CA LEU A 189 2.96 -5.37 43.18
C LEU A 189 3.70 -6.60 43.74
N THR A 190 4.76 -7.05 43.07
CA THR A 190 5.59 -8.16 43.56
C THR A 190 6.29 -7.76 44.85
N LYS A 191 6.86 -6.55 44.89
CA LYS A 191 7.49 -6.00 46.09
C LYS A 191 6.50 -5.81 47.24
N ASP A 192 5.31 -5.30 46.96
CA ASP A 192 4.26 -5.15 47.98
C ASP A 192 3.81 -6.51 48.53
N LYS A 193 3.67 -7.52 47.67
CA LYS A 193 3.37 -8.89 48.10
C LYS A 193 4.45 -9.46 49.03
N GLU A 194 5.73 -9.25 48.71
CA GLU A 194 6.85 -9.68 49.56
C GLU A 194 6.81 -8.97 50.92
N ASN A 195 6.59 -7.65 50.93
CA ASN A 195 6.47 -6.85 52.16
C ASN A 195 5.29 -7.30 53.03
N LEU A 196 4.12 -7.53 52.43
CA LEU A 196 2.94 -8.03 53.13
C LEU A 196 3.18 -9.43 53.69
N THR A 197 3.85 -10.31 52.94
CA THR A 197 4.20 -11.66 53.39
C THR A 197 5.15 -11.60 54.59
N ALA A 198 6.15 -10.72 54.55
CA ALA A 198 7.07 -10.49 55.67
C ALA A 198 6.32 -9.95 56.90
N THR A 199 5.47 -8.94 56.71
CA THR A 199 4.65 -8.34 57.78
C THR A 199 3.73 -9.37 58.41
N LEU A 200 3.08 -10.21 57.61
CA LEU A 200 2.20 -11.28 58.08
C LEU A 200 2.98 -12.32 58.90
N SER A 201 4.18 -12.71 58.44
CA SER A 201 5.06 -13.62 59.17
C SER A 201 5.46 -13.03 60.54
N THR A 202 5.88 -11.77 60.57
CA THR A 202 6.21 -11.06 61.82
C THR A 202 5.00 -10.97 62.76
N ALA A 203 3.82 -10.60 62.25
CA ALA A 203 2.60 -10.52 63.04
C ALA A 203 2.20 -11.89 63.62
N LYS A 204 2.37 -12.96 62.84
CA LYS A 204 2.13 -14.33 63.30
C LYS A 204 3.06 -14.72 64.44
N THR A 205 4.36 -14.47 64.30
CA THR A 205 5.33 -14.72 65.39
C THR A 205 5.01 -13.90 66.64
N GLN A 206 4.63 -12.63 66.50
CA GLN A 206 4.22 -11.80 67.63
C GLN A 206 2.95 -12.32 68.32
N ALA A 207 1.97 -12.80 67.54
CA ALA A 207 0.74 -13.39 68.07
C ALA A 207 1.04 -14.69 68.85
N GLU A 208 1.91 -15.55 68.32
CA GLU A 208 2.38 -16.76 69.00
C GLU A 208 3.09 -16.43 70.32
N GLN A 209 4.01 -15.46 70.32
CA GLN A 209 4.69 -14.99 71.54
C GLN A 209 3.73 -14.39 72.56
N THR A 210 2.73 -13.61 72.11
CA THR A 210 1.73 -13.00 72.99
C THR A 210 0.85 -14.07 73.62
N SER A 211 0.44 -15.08 72.85
CA SER A 211 -0.32 -16.22 73.35
C SER A 211 0.47 -17.02 74.40
N GLN A 212 1.76 -17.24 74.18
CA GLN A 212 2.64 -17.88 75.19
C GLN A 212 2.70 -17.06 76.48
N LYS A 213 2.95 -15.74 76.38
CA LYS A 213 2.98 -14.84 77.55
C LYS A 213 1.63 -14.79 78.28
N LEU A 214 0.52 -14.82 77.56
CA LEU A 214 -0.82 -14.87 78.15
C LEU A 214 -1.00 -16.14 78.98
N ASN A 215 -0.65 -17.30 78.42
CA ASN A 215 -0.69 -18.57 79.15
C ASN A 215 0.21 -18.56 80.39
N GLU A 216 1.43 -18.02 80.29
CA GLU A 216 2.34 -17.87 81.44
C GLU A 216 1.75 -16.95 82.52
N LEU A 217 1.12 -15.84 82.13
CA LEU A 217 0.48 -14.90 83.04
C LEU A 217 -0.74 -15.53 83.72
N GLU A 218 -1.59 -16.24 82.97
CA GLU A 218 -2.72 -17.00 83.51
C GLU A 218 -2.26 -18.04 84.53
N GLN A 219 -1.19 -18.79 84.23
CA GLN A 219 -0.60 -19.75 85.19
C GLN A 219 -0.07 -19.05 86.45
N ARG A 220 0.61 -17.90 86.32
CA ARG A 220 1.06 -17.12 87.48
C ARG A 220 -0.09 -16.51 88.28
N HIS A 221 -1.22 -16.20 87.63
CA HIS A 221 -2.39 -15.62 88.27
C HIS A 221 -3.31 -16.68 88.91
N ALA A 222 -3.19 -17.96 88.55
CA ALA A 222 -4.01 -19.05 89.10
C ALA A 222 -4.04 -19.11 90.64
N PRO A 223 -2.93 -18.90 91.39
CA PRO A 223 -2.97 -18.84 92.85
C PRO A 223 -3.69 -17.61 93.40
N TYR A 224 -3.65 -16.49 92.67
CA TYR A 224 -4.29 -15.24 93.08
C TYR A 224 -5.80 -15.27 92.88
N GLN A 225 -6.33 -16.02 91.91
CA GLN A 225 -7.79 -16.22 91.77
C GLN A 225 -8.41 -16.88 93.00
N LYS A 226 -7.68 -17.82 93.64
CA LYS A 226 -8.12 -18.42 94.90
C LYS A 226 -8.08 -17.42 96.05
N LEU A 227 -7.03 -16.59 96.09
CA LEU A 227 -6.89 -15.53 97.09
C LEU A 227 -7.94 -14.43 96.94
N GLU A 228 -8.31 -14.06 95.72
CA GLU A 228 -9.36 -13.08 95.40
C GLU A 228 -10.71 -13.57 95.90
N LYS A 229 -11.10 -14.81 95.60
CA LYS A 229 -12.33 -15.42 96.16
C LYS A 229 -12.32 -15.46 97.69
N LEU A 230 -11.19 -15.82 98.28
CA LEU A 230 -11.05 -15.81 99.74
C LEU A 230 -11.21 -14.39 100.31
N TYR A 231 -10.66 -13.38 99.64
CA TYR A 231 -10.77 -11.98 100.05
C TYR A 231 -12.19 -11.42 99.86
N GLU A 232 -12.87 -11.75 98.76
CA GLU A 232 -14.29 -11.42 98.53
C GLU A 232 -15.17 -11.98 99.65
N VAL A 233 -15.08 -13.28 99.93
CA VAL A 233 -15.84 -13.92 101.01
C VAL A 233 -15.46 -13.34 102.37
N PHE A 234 -14.19 -13.00 102.60
CA PHE A 234 -13.75 -12.32 103.81
C PHE A 234 -14.41 -10.93 103.97
N LEU A 235 -14.44 -10.12 102.91
CA LEU A 235 -15.04 -8.78 102.95
C LEU A 235 -16.52 -8.83 103.35
N GLU A 236 -17.26 -9.86 102.94
CA GLU A 236 -18.67 -10.03 103.26
C GLU A 236 -18.93 -10.35 104.74
N VAL A 237 -17.96 -10.95 105.43
CA VAL A 237 -18.10 -11.36 106.85
C VAL A 237 -17.21 -10.56 107.81
N LYS A 238 -16.38 -9.63 107.31
CA LYS A 238 -15.41 -8.86 108.10
C LYS A 238 -16.02 -8.11 109.28
N ASP A 239 -17.25 -7.58 109.13
CA ASP A 239 -17.92 -6.80 110.18
C ASP A 239 -18.41 -7.68 111.35
N ARG A 240 -18.40 -9.01 111.17
CA ARG A 240 -18.75 -9.98 112.21
C ARG A 240 -17.53 -10.44 112.98
N LEU A 241 -16.38 -10.47 112.32
CA LEU A 241 -15.09 -10.72 112.93
C LEU A 241 -14.68 -9.47 113.73
N ASN A 242 -14.54 -9.58 115.05
CA ASN A 242 -14.22 -8.43 115.90
C ASN A 242 -12.72 -8.07 115.83
N PHE A 243 -12.19 -7.82 114.62
CA PHE A 243 -10.79 -7.50 114.42
C PHE A 243 -10.57 -5.98 114.47
N ASN A 244 -10.32 -5.44 115.66
CA ASN A 244 -9.78 -4.07 115.79
C ASN A 244 -8.34 -3.93 115.22
N PHE A 245 -7.83 -4.92 114.48
CA PHE A 245 -6.46 -5.01 113.97
C PHE A 245 -6.33 -4.75 112.45
N VAL A 246 -7.43 -4.81 111.67
CA VAL A 246 -7.39 -4.64 110.21
C VAL A 246 -6.93 -3.24 109.79
N ALA A 247 -7.02 -2.25 110.69
CA ALA A 247 -6.56 -0.89 110.44
C ALA A 247 -5.04 -0.77 110.24
N THR A 248 -4.23 -1.79 110.58
CA THR A 248 -2.76 -1.71 110.55
C THR A 248 -2.04 -2.83 109.79
N THR A 249 -2.74 -3.83 109.25
CA THR A 249 -2.12 -4.95 108.52
C THR A 249 -2.02 -4.66 107.03
N HIS A 250 -0.81 -4.72 106.48
CA HIS A 250 -0.52 -4.37 105.07
C HIS A 250 -0.39 -5.60 104.15
N SER A 251 -0.61 -6.83 104.65
CA SER A 251 -0.66 -8.03 103.82
C SER A 251 -1.71 -9.06 104.28
N ALA A 252 -2.26 -9.81 103.33
CA ALA A 252 -3.19 -10.91 103.60
C ALA A 252 -2.54 -12.05 104.41
N MET A 253 -1.21 -12.22 104.34
CA MET A 253 -0.47 -13.19 105.15
C MET A 253 -0.47 -12.83 106.64
N ASP A 254 -0.33 -11.56 106.98
CA ASP A 254 -0.33 -11.10 108.37
C ASP A 254 -1.71 -11.27 109.02
N LEU A 255 -2.77 -11.09 108.22
CA LEU A 255 -4.15 -11.35 108.63
C LEU A 255 -4.37 -12.84 108.92
N ILE A 256 -3.95 -13.74 108.01
CA ILE A 256 -4.10 -15.19 108.19
C ILE A 256 -3.28 -15.69 109.40
N ALA A 257 -2.05 -15.20 109.57
CA ALA A 257 -1.20 -15.56 110.71
C ALA A 257 -1.78 -15.09 112.06
N SER A 258 -2.38 -13.90 112.10
CA SER A 258 -3.06 -13.35 113.28
C SER A 258 -4.33 -14.13 113.65
N VAL A 259 -5.18 -14.43 112.65
CA VAL A 259 -6.41 -15.24 112.82
C VAL A 259 -6.09 -16.62 113.40
N LEU A 260 -5.00 -17.24 112.95
CA LEU A 260 -4.55 -18.55 113.42
C LEU A 260 -3.87 -18.49 114.80
N SER A 261 -3.08 -17.44 115.08
CA SER A 261 -2.30 -17.29 116.32
C SER A 261 -3.15 -16.88 117.54
N ASP A 262 -4.24 -16.14 117.33
CA ASP A 262 -5.09 -15.64 118.44
C ASP A 262 -6.36 -16.49 118.64
N SER A 263 -6.32 -17.72 118.12
CA SER A 263 -7.47 -18.59 117.90
C SER A 263 -8.27 -18.93 119.16
N LYS A 264 -7.74 -18.83 120.39
CA LYS A 264 -8.51 -19.21 121.59
C LYS A 264 -9.64 -18.23 121.91
N TYR A 265 -9.40 -16.92 121.82
CA TYR A 265 -10.39 -15.91 122.21
C TYR A 265 -11.38 -15.63 121.08
N TYR A 266 -10.90 -15.68 119.84
CA TYR A 266 -11.72 -15.39 118.67
C TYR A 266 -12.64 -16.54 118.30
N LEU A 267 -12.23 -17.80 118.46
CA LEU A 267 -13.07 -18.94 118.10
C LEU A 267 -14.36 -19.02 118.91
N GLU A 268 -14.31 -18.68 120.19
CA GLU A 268 -15.48 -18.68 121.07
C GLU A 268 -16.45 -17.53 120.71
N SER A 269 -15.92 -16.33 120.45
CA SER A 269 -16.72 -15.20 119.98
C SER A 269 -17.29 -15.45 118.57
N LEU A 270 -16.52 -16.03 117.66
CA LEU A 270 -16.93 -16.36 116.29
C LEU A 270 -17.98 -17.45 116.29
N TYR A 271 -17.79 -18.51 117.07
CA TYR A 271 -18.77 -19.58 117.22
C TYR A 271 -20.10 -19.05 117.75
N ASN A 272 -20.08 -18.21 118.79
CA ASN A 272 -21.30 -17.66 119.38
C ASN A 272 -22.08 -16.78 118.38
N LYS A 273 -21.37 -16.03 117.54
CA LYS A 273 -21.96 -15.16 116.51
C LYS A 273 -22.40 -15.95 115.27
N ALA A 274 -21.61 -16.94 114.84
CA ALA A 274 -21.95 -17.88 113.77
C ALA A 274 -23.21 -18.68 114.14
N ARG A 275 -23.29 -19.17 115.38
CA ARG A 275 -24.47 -19.84 115.94
C ARG A 275 -25.71 -18.94 115.94
N GLN A 276 -25.54 -17.64 116.19
CA GLN A 276 -26.62 -16.66 116.17
C GLN A 276 -27.10 -16.36 114.75
N GLU A 277 -26.19 -16.14 113.80
CA GLU A 277 -26.49 -15.86 112.38
C GLU A 277 -27.04 -17.10 111.66
N LEU A 278 -26.49 -18.31 111.92
CA LEU A 278 -27.04 -19.58 111.41
C LEU A 278 -28.41 -19.91 112.00
N SER A 279 -28.73 -19.37 113.19
CA SER A 279 -30.07 -19.50 113.78
C SER A 279 -31.08 -18.51 113.18
N ASP A 280 -30.60 -17.46 112.51
CA ASP A 280 -31.42 -16.45 111.87
C ASP A 280 -31.76 -16.88 110.44
N LYS A 281 -32.95 -17.50 110.27
CA LYS A 281 -33.41 -18.17 109.04
C LYS A 281 -33.56 -17.26 107.81
N ARG A 282 -33.16 -15.98 107.90
CA ARG A 282 -33.25 -14.98 106.84
C ARG A 282 -31.89 -14.50 106.32
N SER A 283 -30.77 -14.96 106.87
CA SER A 283 -29.44 -14.50 106.45
C SER A 283 -28.59 -15.60 105.81
N ASP A 284 -28.14 -15.32 104.59
CA ASP A 284 -27.12 -16.07 103.84
C ASP A 284 -25.70 -15.96 104.46
N LYS A 285 -25.53 -15.11 105.48
CA LYS A 285 -24.23 -14.79 106.08
C LYS A 285 -23.63 -15.93 106.90
N GLY A 286 -24.48 -16.79 107.48
CA GLY A 286 -24.01 -17.99 108.19
C GLY A 286 -23.35 -18.99 107.25
N GLU A 287 -23.90 -19.16 106.05
CA GLU A 287 -23.36 -20.03 105.00
C GLU A 287 -22.04 -19.46 104.44
N LYS A 288 -21.99 -18.15 104.18
CA LYS A 288 -20.78 -17.44 103.75
C LYS A 288 -19.64 -17.48 104.75
N LEU A 289 -19.96 -17.50 106.04
CA LEU A 289 -18.96 -17.66 107.09
C LEU A 289 -18.37 -19.09 107.10
N ALA A 290 -19.20 -20.10 106.86
CA ALA A 290 -18.70 -21.47 106.68
C ALA A 290 -17.84 -21.60 105.42
N GLU A 291 -18.27 -20.98 104.32
CA GLU A 291 -17.50 -20.90 103.06
C GLU A 291 -16.15 -20.19 103.26
N LEU A 292 -16.08 -19.11 104.06
CA LEU A 292 -14.81 -18.47 104.41
C LEU A 292 -13.84 -19.46 105.06
N PHE A 293 -14.31 -20.23 106.05
CA PHE A 293 -13.47 -21.19 106.74
C PHE A 293 -13.04 -22.33 105.82
N ASP A 294 -13.95 -22.85 104.99
CA ASP A 294 -13.62 -23.89 104.02
C ASP A 294 -12.57 -23.42 103.01
N LEU A 295 -12.71 -22.20 102.47
CA LEU A 295 -11.73 -21.56 101.59
C LEU A 295 -10.39 -21.29 102.29
N LEU A 296 -10.41 -20.84 103.56
CA LEU A 296 -9.20 -20.68 104.36
C LEU A 296 -8.48 -22.03 104.54
N PHE A 297 -9.20 -23.10 104.85
CA PHE A 297 -8.62 -24.42 105.02
C PHE A 297 -8.08 -25.01 103.72
N GLU A 298 -8.74 -24.75 102.58
CA GLU A 298 -8.23 -25.13 101.26
C GLU A 298 -6.94 -24.36 100.93
N TYR A 299 -6.91 -23.04 101.16
CA TYR A 299 -5.74 -22.19 100.94
C TYR A 299 -4.54 -22.61 101.81
N ILE A 300 -4.78 -22.92 103.09
CA ILE A 300 -3.76 -23.36 104.05
C ILE A 300 -3.13 -24.72 103.62
N LYS A 301 -3.92 -25.64 103.05
CA LYS A 301 -3.40 -26.93 102.53
C LYS A 301 -2.43 -26.76 101.37
N ASP A 302 -2.67 -25.79 100.48
CA ASP A 302 -1.79 -25.50 99.33
C ASP A 302 -0.47 -24.81 99.77
N SER A 303 -0.43 -24.13 100.93
CA SER A 303 0.67 -23.24 101.34
C SER A 303 1.72 -23.83 102.32
N LYS A 304 1.95 -25.15 102.29
CA LYS A 304 2.92 -25.90 103.17
C LYS A 304 2.57 -25.97 104.66
N PHE A 305 1.33 -25.70 105.08
CA PHE A 305 0.91 -25.98 106.45
C PHE A 305 0.44 -27.43 106.57
N GLU A 306 1.14 -28.24 107.37
CA GLU A 306 0.74 -29.64 107.60
C GLU A 306 -0.31 -29.76 108.70
N ARG A 307 -1.43 -30.43 108.38
CA ARG A 307 -2.43 -30.88 109.37
C ARG A 307 -1.79 -31.93 110.29
N LEU A 308 -1.82 -31.71 111.60
CA LEU A 308 -1.41 -32.73 112.57
C LEU A 308 -2.31 -33.97 112.43
N LYS A 309 -1.72 -35.06 111.92
CA LYS A 309 -2.28 -36.43 112.01
C LYS A 309 -1.81 -37.04 113.33
N GLU A 310 -2.68 -37.80 113.98
CA GLU A 310 -2.50 -38.37 115.32
C GLU A 310 -1.13 -39.05 115.53
N PRO A 311 -0.44 -38.76 116.64
CA PRO A 311 0.40 -39.74 117.33
C PRO A 311 -0.28 -40.20 118.64
N SER A 312 -0.13 -41.50 118.90
CA SER A 312 -0.75 -42.34 119.93
C SER A 312 -0.33 -42.06 121.39
N ALA A 313 -0.16 -40.79 121.76
CA ALA A 313 0.13 -40.40 123.14
C ALA A 313 -0.54 -39.05 123.48
N TYR A 314 -1.87 -39.01 123.42
CA TYR A 314 -2.65 -37.97 124.08
C TYR A 314 -3.94 -38.58 124.64
N ASP A 315 -4.09 -38.45 125.95
CA ASP A 315 -5.02 -39.16 126.82
C ASP A 315 -6.32 -38.36 127.08
N HIS A 316 -7.44 -39.08 127.19
CA HIS A 316 -8.84 -38.73 127.52
C HIS A 316 -9.35 -37.30 127.27
N THR A 317 -9.63 -36.96 126.01
CA THR A 317 -10.90 -36.34 125.54
C THR A 317 -10.86 -36.11 124.02
N CYS A 318 -10.15 -36.98 123.29
CA CYS A 318 -10.12 -37.01 121.82
C CYS A 318 -11.51 -37.36 121.27
N LYS A 319 -12.41 -36.37 121.26
CA LYS A 319 -13.71 -36.47 120.63
C LYS A 319 -13.52 -36.43 119.13
N THR A 320 -13.94 -37.53 118.55
CA THR A 320 -14.17 -37.80 117.15
C THR A 320 -15.01 -36.69 116.50
N LEU A 321 -14.79 -36.48 115.20
CA LEU A 321 -15.51 -35.48 114.41
C LEU A 321 -16.92 -36.01 114.10
N TYR A 322 -17.88 -35.70 114.96
CA TYR A 322 -19.31 -35.90 114.68
C TYR A 322 -20.11 -34.68 115.17
N PRO A 323 -21.09 -34.19 114.40
CA PRO A 323 -22.08 -33.24 114.91
C PRO A 323 -22.93 -33.95 115.97
N GLU A 324 -22.55 -33.86 117.24
CA GLU A 324 -23.46 -34.25 118.33
C GLU A 324 -24.56 -33.19 118.44
N GLN A 325 -25.75 -33.58 118.01
CA GLN A 325 -27.00 -32.83 118.11
C GLN A 325 -27.74 -33.26 119.38
N ASN A 326 -28.21 -32.31 120.20
CA ASN A 326 -29.20 -32.63 121.25
C ASN A 326 -30.60 -32.87 120.64
N THR A 327 -31.58 -33.26 121.46
CA THR A 327 -32.98 -33.55 121.03
C THR A 327 -33.69 -32.37 120.34
N SER A 328 -33.06 -31.20 120.23
CA SER A 328 -33.52 -30.03 119.46
C SER A 328 -32.66 -29.74 118.21
N GLN A 329 -31.84 -30.68 117.74
CA GLN A 329 -31.02 -30.59 116.52
C GLN A 329 -30.04 -29.40 116.44
N LYS A 330 -29.52 -28.92 117.58
CA LYS A 330 -28.52 -27.83 117.62
C LYS A 330 -27.12 -28.36 117.91
N MET A 331 -26.11 -27.93 117.14
CA MET A 331 -24.68 -28.28 117.33
C MET A 331 -24.18 -27.83 118.71
N GLN A 332 -23.42 -28.70 119.39
CA GLN A 332 -22.89 -28.43 120.74
C GLN A 332 -21.36 -28.31 120.82
N ARG A 333 -20.59 -28.71 119.81
CA ARG A 333 -19.11 -28.67 119.88
C ARG A 333 -18.45 -28.50 118.52
N VAL A 334 -17.45 -27.61 118.43
CA VAL A 334 -16.53 -27.50 117.29
C VAL A 334 -15.10 -27.55 117.85
N VAL A 335 -14.32 -28.55 117.42
CA VAL A 335 -12.92 -28.70 117.83
C VAL A 335 -12.03 -28.49 116.61
N LEU A 336 -11.16 -27.48 116.69
CA LEU A 336 -10.16 -27.22 115.67
C LEU A 336 -8.85 -27.90 116.09
N ARG A 337 -8.46 -28.96 115.37
CA ARG A 337 -7.17 -29.62 115.57
C ARG A 337 -6.06 -28.64 115.16
N GLY A 338 -5.04 -28.52 116.01
CA GLY A 338 -3.92 -27.60 115.82
C GLY A 338 -3.13 -27.78 114.53
N TYR A 339 -2.29 -26.80 114.20
CA TYR A 339 -1.41 -26.80 113.03
C TYR A 339 0.06 -26.66 113.44
N LYS A 340 0.96 -27.09 112.56
CA LYS A 340 2.41 -26.94 112.71
C LYS A 340 2.91 -25.88 111.73
N HIS A 341 3.69 -24.92 112.21
CA HIS A 341 4.32 -23.89 111.38
C HIS A 341 5.78 -23.73 111.80
N ASN A 342 6.72 -23.97 110.89
CA ASN A 342 8.17 -23.95 111.13
C ASN A 342 8.55 -24.67 112.44
N ASP A 343 8.13 -25.93 112.54
CA ASP A 343 8.38 -26.80 113.68
C ASP A 343 7.79 -26.41 115.04
N LYS A 344 7.06 -25.29 115.12
CA LYS A 344 6.26 -24.92 116.29
C LYS A 344 4.83 -25.42 116.14
N VAL A 345 4.33 -26.08 117.19
CA VAL A 345 2.97 -26.63 117.26
C VAL A 345 2.06 -25.65 117.99
N TYR A 346 0.97 -25.25 117.33
CA TYR A 346 -0.06 -24.38 117.90
C TYR A 346 -1.35 -25.18 118.03
N HIS A 347 -1.91 -25.27 119.23
CA HIS A 347 -3.12 -26.02 119.53
C HIS A 347 -4.10 -25.16 120.31
N THR A 348 -5.38 -25.24 119.94
CA THR A 348 -6.47 -24.56 120.64
C THR A 348 -7.63 -25.53 120.78
N ILE A 349 -7.94 -25.90 122.02
CA ILE A 349 -9.14 -26.65 122.38
C ILE A 349 -10.11 -25.65 122.99
N VAL A 350 -11.30 -25.53 122.39
CA VAL A 350 -12.42 -24.75 122.95
C VAL A 350 -13.46 -25.75 123.44
N ASP A 351 -13.66 -25.82 124.75
CA ASP A 351 -14.66 -26.68 125.40
C ASP A 351 -15.83 -25.80 125.84
N MET A 352 -16.99 -25.98 125.21
CA MET A 352 -18.15 -25.09 125.32
C MET A 352 -19.17 -25.68 126.30
N GLY A 353 -18.94 -25.50 127.60
CA GLY A 353 -19.70 -26.10 128.70
C GLY A 353 -21.21 -26.35 128.46
N SER A 354 -21.61 -27.59 128.78
CA SER A 354 -22.94 -28.24 128.87
C SER A 354 -24.00 -27.94 127.81
#